data_AF-A0A151F668-F1
#
_entry.id   AF-A0A151F668-F1
#
_cell.length_a   1.000
_cell.length_b   1.000
_cell.length_c   1.000
_cell.angle_alpha   90.00
_cell.angle_beta   90.00
_cell.angle_gamma   90.00
#
_symmetry.space_group_name_H-M   'P 1'
#
loop_
_entity.id
_entity.type
_entity.pdbx_description
1 polymer ?
#
loop_
_entity_poly.entity_id
_entity_poly.type
_entity_poly.pdbx_seq_one_letter_code
_entity_poly.pdbx_strand_id
1 'polypeptide(L)' 'MRKIEVIDSKKIVLTDEVEIVYEKKVTPFGTSAKVGAPKEYIGRRAYVIILKE' A
#
# COMPACT_ATOMS: atom_id res chain seq x y z
N MET A 1 7.25 15.85 10.84
CA MET A 1 5.79 15.63 10.84
C MET A 1 5.48 14.82 9.59
N ARG A 2 4.97 13.59 9.70
CA ARG A 2 4.77 12.69 8.55
C ARG A 2 3.50 13.10 7.82
N LYS A 3 3.57 13.31 6.51
CA LYS A 3 2.45 13.81 5.71
C LYS A 3 2.18 12.83 4.57
N ILE A 4 0.93 12.40 4.47
CA ILE A 4 0.43 11.66 3.32
C ILE A 4 -0.63 12.54 2.71
N GLU A 5 -0.36 13.07 1.53
CA GLU A 5 -1.29 13.91 0.81
C GLU A 5 -1.66 13.28 -0.52
N VAL A 6 -2.96 13.30 -0.79
CA VAL A 6 -3.52 13.09 -2.11
C VAL A 6 -3.65 14.49 -2.72
N ILE A 7 -2.72 14.84 -3.63
CA ILE A 7 -2.62 16.20 -4.19
C ILE A 7 -3.69 16.43 -5.26
N ASP A 8 -3.95 15.37 -6.02
CA ASP A 8 -5.04 15.27 -6.98
C ASP A 8 -5.34 13.77 -7.09
N SER A 9 -6.51 13.39 -7.56
CA SER A 9 -6.98 11.99 -7.64
C SER A 9 -6.09 11.02 -8.45
N LYS A 10 -4.91 11.47 -8.87
CA LYS A 10 -3.90 10.80 -9.69
C LYS A 10 -2.52 10.67 -9.02
N LYS A 11 -2.22 11.43 -7.95
CA LYS A 11 -0.86 11.49 -7.37
C LYS A 11 -0.88 11.46 -5.84
N ILE A 12 -0.07 10.56 -5.29
CA ILE A 12 0.25 10.46 -3.87
C ILE A 12 1.67 10.98 -3.67
N VAL A 13 1.86 11.84 -2.67
CA VAL A 13 3.20 12.22 -2.20
C VAL A 13 3.42 11.61 -0.82
N LEU A 14 4.41 10.72 -0.74
CA LEU A 14 4.95 10.20 0.51
C LEU A 14 6.23 10.95 0.84
N THR A 15 6.28 11.59 2.02
CA THR A 15 7.46 12.35 2.47
C THR A 15 8.38 11.54 3.40
N ASP A 16 8.09 10.26 3.59
CA ASP A 16 8.92 9.36 4.40
C ASP A 16 10.07 8.77 3.56
N GLU A 17 11.13 8.27 4.22
CA GLU A 17 12.18 7.51 3.55
C GLU A 17 11.63 6.15 3.11
N VAL A 18 11.32 6.03 1.81
CA VAL A 18 10.73 4.83 1.22
C VAL A 18 11.83 3.86 0.82
N GLU A 19 11.85 2.70 1.46
CA GLU A 19 12.81 1.63 1.18
C GLU A 19 12.46 0.89 -0.12
N ILE A 20 11.19 0.50 -0.30
CA ILE A 20 10.72 -0.32 -1.42
C ILE A 20 9.26 0.02 -1.76
N VAL A 21 8.96 0.10 -3.06
CA VAL A 21 7.59 0.08 -3.61
C VAL A 21 7.46 -1.17 -4.48
N TYR A 22 6.42 -1.96 -4.25
CA TYR A 22 6.15 -3.15 -5.07
C TYR A 22 4.66 -3.33 -5.30
N GLU A 23 4.30 -3.81 -6.49
CA GLU A 23 2.92 -4.13 -6.86
C GLU A 23 2.59 -5.57 -6.48
N LYS A 24 1.39 -5.81 -5.95
CA LYS A 24 0.89 -7.16 -5.70
C LYS A 24 -0.58 -7.27 -6.05
N LYS A 25 -0.93 -8.30 -6.82
CA LYS A 25 -2.32 -8.55 -7.21
C LYS A 25 -3.15 -8.92 -5.98
N VAL A 26 -4.27 -8.24 -5.81
CA VAL A 26 -5.29 -8.62 -4.84
C VAL A 26 -5.90 -9.96 -5.29
N THR A 27 -5.86 -10.97 -4.43
CA THR A 27 -6.43 -12.29 -4.75
C THR A 27 -7.74 -12.51 -4.01
N PRO A 28 -8.76 -13.14 -4.63
CA PRO A 28 -9.96 -13.57 -3.92
C PRO A 28 -9.63 -14.48 -2.74
N PHE A 29 -10.41 -14.36 -1.67
CA PHE A 29 -10.34 -15.21 -0.49
C PHE A 29 -11.75 -15.41 0.06
N GLY A 30 -12.41 -16.49 -0.38
CA GLY A 30 -13.83 -16.72 -0.10
C GLY A 30 -14.69 -15.60 -0.70
N THR A 31 -15.53 -14.97 0.11
CA THR A 31 -16.33 -13.78 -0.24
C THR A 31 -15.58 -12.45 -0.06
N SER A 32 -14.29 -12.51 0.30
CA SER A 32 -13.43 -11.35 0.55
C SER A 32 -12.23 -11.32 -0.40
N ALA A 33 -11.33 -10.37 -0.18
CA ALA A 33 -10.08 -10.23 -0.92
C ALA A 33 -8.91 -10.00 0.04
N LYS A 34 -7.71 -10.46 -0.34
CA LYS A 34 -6.51 -10.30 0.49
C LYS A 34 -5.32 -9.80 -0.31
N VAL A 35 -4.48 -9.01 0.35
CA VAL A 35 -3.14 -8.64 -0.09
C VAL A 35 -2.15 -9.23 0.91
N GLY A 36 -1.29 -10.15 0.47
CA GLY A 36 -0.30 -10.77 1.36
C GLY A 36 1.01 -9.99 1.40
N ALA A 37 1.52 -9.68 2.60
CA ALA A 37 2.88 -9.15 2.76
C ALA A 37 3.89 -10.30 3.02
N PRO A 38 5.15 -10.20 2.56
CA PRO A 38 6.22 -11.09 2.99
C PRO A 38 6.37 -11.18 4.52
N LYS A 39 6.81 -12.34 5.02
CA LYS A 39 6.90 -12.60 6.47
C LYS A 39 7.89 -11.68 7.18
N GLU A 40 8.92 -11.19 6.49
CA GLU A 40 9.88 -10.24 7.07
C GLU A 40 9.26 -8.90 7.49
N TYR A 41 8.00 -8.63 7.10
CA TYR A 41 7.30 -7.37 7.43
C TYR A 41 6.29 -7.50 8.59
N ILE A 42 6.21 -8.64 9.28
CA ILE A 42 5.34 -8.80 10.46
C ILE A 42 5.70 -7.76 11.53
N GLY A 43 4.69 -7.07 12.08
CA GLY A 43 4.88 -6.02 13.08
C GLY A 43 5.27 -4.64 12.53
N ARG A 44 5.51 -4.51 11.21
CA ARG A 44 5.75 -3.21 10.56
C ARG A 44 4.43 -2.58 10.10
N ARG A 45 4.40 -1.24 10.00
CA ARG A 45 3.29 -0.48 9.41
C ARG A 45 3.42 -0.51 7.89
N ALA A 46 2.35 -0.86 7.19
CA ALA A 46 2.30 -0.90 5.73
C ALA A 46 1.13 -0.06 5.22
N TYR A 47 1.30 0.54 4.03
CA TYR A 47 0.22 1.19 3.29
C TYR A 47 -0.22 0.27 2.15
N VAL A 48 -1.52 -0.01 2.07
CA VAL A 48 -2.12 -0.69 0.92
C VAL A 48 -2.80 0.37 0.07
N ILE A 49 -2.27 0.58 -1.13
CA ILE A 49 -2.82 1.55 -2.09
C ILE A 49 -3.58 0.73 -3.14
N ILE A 50 -4.89 0.92 -3.21
CA ILE A 50 -5.72 0.36 -4.27
C ILE A 50 -5.85 1.42 -5.36
N LEU A 51 -5.39 1.10 -6.56
CA LEU A 51 -5.51 1.99 -7.72
C LEU A 51 -6.97 2.04 -8.18
N LYS A 52 -7.41 3.20 -8.68
CA LYS A 52 -8.71 3.31 -9.36
C LYS A 52 -8.62 2.67 -10.74
N GLU A 53 -9.61 1.85 -11.08
CA GLU A 53 -10.15 1.80 -12.44
C GLU A 53 -11.08 3.01 -12.65
#